data_AF-A0A3B8SXF5-F1
#
_entry.id   AF-A0A3B8SXF5-F1
#
_cell.length_a   1.000
_cell.length_b   1.000
_cell.length_c   1.000
_cell.angle_alpha   90.00
_cell.angle_beta   90.00
_cell.angle_gamma   90.00
#
_symmetry.space_group_name_H-M   'P 1'
#
loop_
_entity.id
_entity.type
_entity.pdbx_description
1 polymer ?
#
loop_
_entity_poly.entity_id
_entity_poly.type
_entity_poly.pdbx_seq_one_letter_code
_entity_poly.pdbx_strand_id
1 'polypeptide(L)'
;MTDIEVAHSVKLEKIEEIAKGIGIENDIEYYGSYKAKIDNTSIKGNEGKLVLVTATSPTPFGEGKTTVSIGLLDAFNKIGVKAIASLREPSLGP
;
A
#
# COMPACT_ATOMS: atom_id res chain seq x y z
N MET A 1 13.10 10.09 16.81
CA MET A 1 12.27 8.97 16.35
C MET A 1 12.64 8.72 14.91
N THR A 2 13.17 7.54 14.59
CA THR A 2 13.55 7.11 13.24
C THR A 2 12.40 6.36 12.57
N ASP A 3 12.41 6.21 11.25
CA ASP A 3 11.34 5.50 10.52
C ASP A 3 11.15 4.06 11.00
N ILE A 4 12.24 3.38 11.36
CA ILE A 4 12.20 2.01 11.89
C ILE A 4 11.58 1.95 13.29
N GLU A 5 11.82 2.97 14.13
CA GLU A 5 11.18 3.07 15.44
C GLU A 5 9.66 3.28 15.29
N VAL A 6 9.24 4.12 14.33
CA VAL A 6 7.82 4.29 14.02
C VAL A 6 7.21 2.96 13.56
N ALA A 7 7.85 2.27 12.62
CA ALA A 7 7.37 0.99 12.08
C ALA A 7 7.24 -0.10 13.14
N HIS A 8 8.14 -0.15 14.12
CA HIS A 8 8.04 -1.12 15.23
C HIS A 8 7.05 -0.69 16.33
N SER A 9 6.72 0.60 16.43
CA SER A 9 5.79 1.10 17.46
C SER A 9 4.31 0.82 17.15
N VAL A 10 3.99 0.51 15.89
CA VAL A 10 2.60 0.31 15.45
C VAL A 10 2.15 -1.14 15.60
N LYS A 11 0.89 -1.33 15.98
CA LYS A 11 0.23 -2.64 15.93
C LYS A 11 -0.33 -2.85 14.53
N LEU A 12 0.22 -3.80 13.81
CA LEU A 12 -0.27 -4.16 12.47
C LEU A 12 -1.59 -4.93 12.55
N GLU A 13 -2.49 -4.61 11.62
CA GLU A 13 -3.66 -5.44 11.33
C GLU A 13 -3.24 -6.67 10.50
N LYS A 14 -3.91 -7.81 10.71
CA LYS A 14 -3.64 -9.01 9.92
C LYS A 14 -4.03 -8.77 8.47
N ILE A 15 -3.26 -9.32 7.53
CA ILE A 15 -3.51 -9.14 6.10
C ILE A 15 -4.87 -9.70 5.66
N GLU A 16 -5.39 -10.70 6.37
CA GLU A 16 -6.74 -11.25 6.18
C GLU A 16 -7.84 -10.19 6.40
N GLU A 17 -7.73 -9.36 7.45
CA GLU A 17 -8.71 -8.30 7.72
C GLU A 17 -8.65 -7.20 6.66
N ILE A 18 -7.44 -6.87 6.20
CA ILE A 18 -7.23 -5.90 5.11
C ILE A 18 -7.84 -6.41 3.80
N ALA A 19 -7.61 -7.66 3.44
CA ALA A 19 -8.15 -8.29 2.24
C ALA A 19 -9.70 -8.30 2.27
N LYS A 20 -10.29 -8.67 3.41
CA LYS A 20 -11.73 -8.62 3.62
C LYS A 20 -12.29 -7.20 3.48
N GLY A 21 -11.59 -6.19 3.98
CA GLY A 21 -11.97 -4.78 3.85
C GLY A 21 -12.09 -4.28 2.40
N ILE A 22 -11.36 -4.91 1.47
CA ILE A 22 -11.40 -4.61 0.04
C ILE A 22 -12.21 -5.64 -0.77
N GLY A 23 -12.91 -6.57 -0.10
CA GLY A 23 -13.80 -7.54 -0.73
C GLY A 23 -13.09 -8.75 -1.34
N ILE A 24 -11.87 -9.07 -0.90
CA ILE A 24 -11.11 -10.24 -1.33
C ILE A 24 -11.16 -11.27 -0.20
N GLU A 25 -11.90 -12.36 -0.43
CA GLU A 25 -12.11 -13.42 0.58
C GLU A 25 -11.55 -14.78 0.15
N ASN A 26 -11.35 -14.99 -1.16
CA ASN A 26 -10.85 -16.23 -1.74
C ASN A 26 -9.58 -15.98 -2.55
N ASP A 27 -8.88 -17.06 -2.91
CA ASP A 27 -7.68 -17.04 -3.76
C ASP A 27 -6.52 -16.22 -3.18
N ILE A 28 -6.34 -16.33 -1.86
CA ILE A 28 -5.29 -15.68 -1.09
C ILE A 28 -4.26 -16.72 -0.63
N GLU A 29 -2.99 -16.52 -0.99
CA GLU A 29 -1.86 -17.30 -0.51
C GLU A 29 -1.10 -16.50 0.56
N TYR A 30 -1.17 -16.92 1.82
CA TYR A 30 -0.58 -16.18 2.95
C TYR A 30 0.93 -16.43 3.12
N TYR A 31 1.69 -15.36 3.36
CA TYR A 31 3.13 -15.36 3.66
C TYR A 31 3.35 -14.78 5.07
N GLY A 32 3.01 -15.57 6.08
CA GLY A 32 2.91 -15.11 7.47
C GLY A 32 1.63 -14.30 7.72
N SER A 33 1.59 -13.52 8.80
CA SER A 33 0.36 -12.84 9.25
C SER A 33 0.05 -11.51 8.56
N TYR A 34 1.03 -10.92 7.88
CA TYR A 34 0.97 -9.53 7.39
C TYR A 34 1.27 -9.38 5.89
N LYS A 35 1.43 -10.50 5.17
CA LYS A 35 1.68 -10.51 3.71
C LYS A 35 0.91 -11.64 3.06
N ALA A 36 0.46 -11.42 1.84
CA ALA A 36 -0.20 -12.43 1.04
C ALA A 36 -0.01 -12.13 -0.45
N LYS A 37 -0.14 -13.16 -1.28
CA LYS A 37 -0.38 -13.03 -2.72
C LYS A 37 -1.86 -13.24 -3.00
N ILE A 38 -2.35 -12.58 -4.04
CA ILE A 38 -3.74 -12.67 -4.47
C ILE A 38 -3.71 -13.18 -5.90
N ASP A 39 -4.48 -14.23 -6.19
CA ASP A 39 -4.76 -14.63 -7.57
C ASP A 39 -5.64 -13.56 -8.22
N ASN A 40 -5.16 -12.94 -9.30
CA ASN A 40 -5.88 -11.87 -9.96
C ASN A 40 -6.96 -12.37 -10.94
N THR A 41 -7.02 -13.67 -11.22
CA THR A 41 -7.97 -14.26 -12.17
C THR A 41 -9.41 -14.20 -11.67
N SER A 42 -9.61 -14.14 -10.35
CA SER A 42 -10.92 -14.06 -9.70
C SER A 42 -11.35 -12.64 -9.36
N ILE A 43 -10.47 -11.64 -9.51
CA ILE A 43 -10.78 -10.23 -9.26
C ILE A 43 -11.70 -9.72 -10.36
N LYS A 44 -12.99 -9.61 -10.03
CA LYS A 44 -14.02 -9.01 -10.88
C LYS A 44 -14.45 -7.68 -10.27
N GLY A 45 -14.36 -6.59 -11.03
CA GLY A 45 -14.73 -5.27 -10.53
C GLY A 45 -14.80 -4.23 -11.64
N ASN A 46 -15.42 -3.09 -11.31
CA ASN A 46 -15.42 -1.92 -12.18
C ASN A 46 -14.08 -1.19 -12.06
N GLU A 47 -13.63 -0.57 -13.14
CA GLU A 47 -12.44 0.28 -13.10
C GLU A 47 -12.63 1.47 -12.14
N GLY A 48 -11.67 1.64 -11.23
CA GLY A 48 -11.60 2.80 -10.35
C GLY A 48 -10.98 4.02 -11.04
N LYS A 49 -10.75 5.09 -10.26
CA LYS A 49 -9.95 6.23 -10.72
C LYS A 49 -8.46 5.91 -10.54
N LEU A 50 -7.66 6.15 -11.57
CA LEU A 50 -6.20 6.04 -11.51
C LEU A 50 -5.58 7.40 -11.19
N VAL A 51 -4.84 7.47 -10.08
CA VAL A 51 -4.07 8.66 -9.69
C VAL A 51 -2.58 8.34 -9.80
N LEU A 52 -1.90 9.01 -10.72
CA LEU A 52 -0.45 8.89 -10.89
C LEU A 52 0.26 9.94 -10.05
N VAL A 53 1.11 9.48 -9.12
CA VAL A 53 2.01 10.36 -8.35
C VAL A 53 3.38 10.40 -9.04
N THR A 54 3.80 11.59 -9.44
CA THR A 54 5.12 11.86 -10.03
C THR A 54 5.86 12.93 -9.22
N ALA A 55 7.14 13.11 -9.50
CA ALA A 55 7.97 14.13 -8.90
C ALA A 55 8.81 14.84 -9.98
N THR A 56 9.36 15.99 -9.62
CA THR A 56 10.40 16.66 -10.41
C THR A 56 11.67 15.79 -10.48
N SER A 57 12.63 16.22 -11.29
CA SER A 57 13.96 15.57 -11.35
C SER A 57 14.56 15.41 -9.95
N PRO A 58 15.16 14.24 -9.64
CA PRO A 58 15.75 13.99 -8.34
C PRO A 58 16.85 14.99 -7.96
N THR A 59 16.91 15.31 -6.68
CA THR A 59 17.83 16.24 -6.03
C THR A 59 18.43 15.57 -4.79
N PRO A 60 19.60 16.04 -4.29
CA PRO A 60 20.20 15.49 -3.07
C PRO A 60 19.32 15.64 -1.81
N PHE A 61 18.33 16.55 -1.82
CA PHE A 61 17.44 16.77 -0.69
C PHE A 61 16.29 15.76 -0.63
N GLY A 62 16.04 15.02 -1.72
CA GLY A 62 14.93 14.08 -1.85
C GLY A 62 13.58 14.78 -2.06
N GLU A 63 12.70 14.12 -2.81
CA GLU A 63 11.42 14.70 -3.25
C GLU A 63 10.24 14.22 -2.41
N GLY A 64 10.45 13.20 -1.56
CA GLY A 64 9.40 12.64 -0.71
C GLY A 64 8.25 11.98 -1.47
N LYS A 65 8.44 11.60 -2.75
CA LYS A 65 7.38 11.05 -3.61
C LYS A 65 6.60 9.92 -2.95
N THR A 66 7.28 8.92 -2.41
CA THR A 66 6.64 7.76 -1.78
C THR A 66 5.89 8.14 -0.51
N THR A 67 6.47 9.05 0.30
CA THR A 67 5.82 9.60 1.50
C THR A 67 4.52 10.30 1.14
N VAL A 68 4.50 11.11 0.08
CA VAL A 68 3.30 11.79 -0.41
C VAL A 68 2.29 10.78 -0.96
N SER A 69 2.71 9.75 -1.69
CA SER A 69 1.81 8.69 -2.17
C SER A 69 1.09 7.98 -1.03
N ILE A 70 1.79 7.64 0.05
CA ILE A 70 1.21 6.97 1.23
C ILE A 70 0.32 7.95 2.00
N GLY A 71 0.76 9.20 2.21
CA GLY A 71 -0.08 10.21 2.87
C GLY A 71 -1.36 10.53 2.12
N LEU A 72 -1.33 10.51 0.78
CA LEU A 72 -2.51 10.69 -0.06
C LEU A 72 -3.49 9.50 0.06
N LEU A 73 -2.96 8.27 0.10
CA LEU A 73 -3.74 7.06 0.38
C LEU A 73 -4.47 7.17 1.73
N ASP A 74 -3.76 7.55 2.78
CA ASP A 74 -4.33 7.70 4.13
C ASP A 74 -5.40 8.79 4.15
N ALA A 75 -5.15 9.93 3.48
CA ALA A 75 -6.10 11.02 3.37
C ALA A 75 -7.39 10.59 2.66
N PHE A 76 -7.29 9.85 1.54
CA PHE A 76 -8.46 9.33 0.83
C PHE A 76 -9.32 8.41 1.71
N ASN A 77 -8.70 7.43 2.36
CA ASN A 77 -9.42 6.52 3.25
C ASN A 77 -10.04 7.28 4.44
N LYS A 78 -9.36 8.28 4.98
CA LYS A 78 -9.88 9.13 6.07
C LYS A 78 -11.13 9.93 5.68
N ILE A 79 -11.26 10.33 4.41
CA ILE A 79 -12.46 11.04 3.90
C ILE A 79 -13.53 10.09 3.34
N GLY A 80 -13.39 8.78 3.53
CA GLY A 80 -14.36 7.76 3.10
C GLY A 80 -14.22 7.32 1.64
N VAL A 81 -13.15 7.69 0.95
CA VAL A 81 -12.85 7.19 -0.39
C VAL A 81 -12.03 5.90 -0.25
N LYS A 82 -12.59 4.78 -0.71
CA LYS A 82 -11.86 3.49 -0.75
C LYS A 82 -10.69 3.59 -1.73
N ALA A 83 -9.47 3.63 -1.21
CA ALA A 83 -8.25 3.77 -2.01
C ALA A 83 -7.21 2.72 -1.62
N ILE A 84 -6.41 2.31 -2.61
CA ILE A 84 -5.29 1.38 -2.48
C ILE A 84 -4.07 1.99 -3.18
N ALA A 85 -2.88 1.83 -2.60
CA ALA A 85 -1.63 2.20 -3.27
C ALA A 85 -0.98 0.98 -3.95
N SER A 86 -0.43 1.19 -5.14
CA SER A 86 0.44 0.23 -5.82
C SER A 86 1.87 0.78 -5.81
N LEU A 87 2.79 0.04 -5.21
CA LEU A 87 4.20 0.41 -5.02
C LEU A 87 5.11 -0.66 -5.61
N ARG A 88 6.37 -0.29 -5.91
CA ARG A 88 7.40 -1.22 -6.36
C ARG A 88 8.14 -1.81 -5.18
N GLU A 89 8.45 -3.09 -5.26
CA GLU A 89 9.39 -3.73 -4.34
C GLU A 89 10.81 -3.14 -4.56
N PRO A 90 11.52 -2.72 -3.49
CA PRO A 90 12.89 -2.28 -3.60
C PRO A 90 13.82 -3.44 -3.96
N SER A 91 14.92 -3.17 -4.66
CA SER A 91 15.97 -4.16 -4.89
C SER A 91 16.70 -4.51 -3.59
N LEU A 92 17.15 -5.75 -3.44
CA LEU A 92 17.91 -6.22 -2.26
C LEU A 92 19.38 -5.74 -2.22
N GLY A 93 19.96 -5.38 -3.36
CA GLY A 93 21.40 -5.11 -3.50
C GLY A 93 21.91 -3.78 -2.90
N PRO A 94 21.18 -2.65 -3.07
CA PRO A 94 21.39 -1.40 -2.33
C PRO A 94 20.65 -1.38 -1.00
#